data_AF-A0A6P5KF84-F1
#
_entry.id   AF-A0A6P5KF84-F1
#
_cell.length_a   1.000
_cell.length_b   1.000
_cell.length_c   1.000
_cell.angle_alpha   90.00
_cell.angle_beta   90.00
_cell.angle_gamma   90.00
#
_symmetry.space_group_name_H-M   'P 1'
#
loop_
_entity.id
_entity.type
_entity.pdbx_description
1 polymer ?
#
loop_
_entity_poly.entity_id
_entity_poly.type
_entity_poly.pdbx_seq_one_letter_code
_entity_poly.pdbx_strand_id
1 'polypeptide(L)'
;MARPMIKEACMASLLLENPYYGCRKPKDQVRSSLKNVSDLFVMGGALVLESAALLHWLEREGYGPLGMTGISMGGHMASLAVTNWPKPLPLIPCLSWSTASGVFTTGVLSKSINWRELEKQYYTQTVYEEEIFHMLEYCGTDSFKMGRDFVKHFPKSVDNLANFDLAPRTLNLDMGESLRMKSAQCHNTGKAPLSATSEGLVLEDVSKIQSLSPTLSTKKSSDGSSVSRSDPQFSEEKRRSILQKESLMFMKGVMDECTHVANFSVPVDPSLIIVVQAKEDAYIPRTGVRSLQEIWPGCEIRYLEGGHISAYLFKQGLFRQAIYDAFDRFLRKYAC
;
A
#
# COMPACT_ATOMS: atom_id res chain seq x y z
N MET A 1 9.78 21.48 8.90
CA MET A 1 9.10 20.45 9.73
C MET A 1 9.86 20.09 11.00
N ALA A 2 10.96 19.32 10.99
CA ALA A 2 11.56 18.78 12.22
C ALA A 2 12.27 19.82 13.12
N ARG A 3 13.11 20.69 12.56
CA ARG A 3 13.95 21.63 13.37
C ARG A 3 13.17 22.47 14.40
N PRO A 4 12.01 23.06 14.07
CA PRO A 4 11.22 23.79 15.05
C PRO A 4 10.69 22.92 16.20
N MET A 5 10.41 21.63 15.98
CA MET A 5 9.79 20.74 16.98
C MET A 5 10.68 20.51 18.21
N ILE A 6 12.01 20.53 18.06
CA ILE A 6 12.94 20.46 19.18
C ILE A 6 12.73 21.66 20.11
N LYS A 7 12.52 22.86 19.55
CA LYS A 7 12.38 24.11 20.34
C LYS A 7 10.97 24.33 20.86
N GLU A 8 9.96 23.95 20.07
CA GLU A 8 8.55 24.18 20.37
C GLU A 8 7.98 23.15 21.36
N ALA A 9 8.42 21.89 21.29
CA ALA A 9 7.81 20.78 22.03
C ALA A 9 8.83 19.76 22.58
N CYS A 10 10.14 20.05 22.53
CA CYS A 10 11.21 19.13 22.94
C CYS A 10 11.14 17.76 22.25
N MET A 11 10.62 17.70 21.02
CA MET A 11 10.49 16.45 20.26
C MET A 11 11.69 16.23 19.36
N ALA A 12 12.36 15.09 19.53
CA ALA A 12 13.38 14.63 18.59
C ALA A 12 12.72 14.06 17.31
N SER A 13 13.46 14.06 16.20
CA SER A 13 12.99 13.49 14.93
C SER A 13 14.05 12.58 14.34
N LEU A 14 13.66 11.35 14.04
CA LEU A 14 14.43 10.42 13.21
C LEU A 14 13.90 10.52 11.77
N LEU A 15 14.77 10.79 10.80
CA LEU A 15 14.39 10.94 9.39
C LEU A 15 14.91 9.73 8.60
N LEU A 16 13.98 8.90 8.13
CA LEU A 16 14.30 7.76 7.26
C LEU A 16 14.42 8.23 5.81
N GLU A 17 15.57 7.98 5.17
CA GLU A 17 15.73 8.23 3.74
C GLU A 17 15.09 7.10 2.93
N ASN A 18 14.16 7.47 2.06
CA ASN A 18 13.45 6.51 1.22
C ASN A 18 14.41 5.73 0.29
N PRO A 19 14.18 4.43 0.07
CA PRO A 19 14.80 3.69 -1.02
C PRO A 19 14.62 4.45 -2.35
N TYR A 20 15.62 4.39 -3.23
CA TYR A 20 15.67 5.13 -4.50
C TYR A 20 15.79 6.66 -4.41
N TYR A 21 16.00 7.22 -3.21
CA TYR A 21 16.22 8.65 -2.98
C TYR A 21 17.63 8.88 -2.43
N GLY A 22 18.09 10.14 -2.46
CA GLY A 22 19.35 10.55 -1.83
C GLY A 22 20.55 9.69 -2.21
N CYS A 23 21.22 9.11 -1.22
CA CYS A 23 22.37 8.22 -1.42
C CYS A 23 21.97 6.80 -1.86
N ARG A 24 20.68 6.45 -1.70
CA ARG A 24 20.09 5.15 -2.09
C ARG A 24 19.59 5.14 -3.54
N LYS A 25 19.79 6.22 -4.29
CA LYS A 25 19.30 6.36 -5.67
C LYS A 25 20.21 5.65 -6.69
N PRO A 26 19.67 4.83 -7.63
CA PRO A 26 20.44 4.28 -8.74
C PRO A 26 21.11 5.37 -9.60
N LYS A 27 22.32 5.10 -10.11
CA LYS A 27 23.14 6.10 -10.82
C LYS A 27 22.47 6.70 -12.06
N ASP A 28 21.69 5.89 -12.76
CA ASP A 28 20.96 6.22 -13.99
C ASP A 28 19.51 6.66 -13.72
N GLN A 29 19.09 6.77 -12.45
CA GLN A 29 17.80 7.34 -12.09
C GLN A 29 17.85 8.87 -12.06
N VAL A 30 17.01 9.49 -12.87
CA VAL A 30 16.89 10.94 -12.98
C VAL A 30 15.89 11.46 -11.97
N ARG A 31 16.32 12.41 -11.11
CA ARG A 31 15.49 13.02 -10.06
C ARG A 31 14.82 11.94 -9.19
N SER A 32 13.52 12.08 -8.92
CA SER A 32 12.69 11.17 -8.12
C SER A 32 11.85 10.21 -8.99
N SER A 33 12.12 10.13 -10.29
CA SER A 33 11.39 9.27 -11.21
C SER A 33 11.92 7.84 -11.10
N LEU A 34 11.13 6.96 -10.47
CA LEU A 34 11.41 5.52 -10.45
C LEU A 34 11.41 4.96 -11.88
N LYS A 35 12.18 3.89 -12.12
CA LYS A 35 12.28 3.31 -13.46
C LYS A 35 11.13 2.35 -13.75
N ASN A 36 10.74 1.59 -12.74
CA ASN A 36 9.70 0.58 -12.85
C ASN A 36 8.57 0.87 -11.87
N VAL A 37 7.38 0.38 -12.20
CA VAL A 37 6.25 0.37 -11.27
C VAL A 37 6.58 -0.50 -10.05
N SER A 38 7.24 -1.64 -10.26
CA SER A 38 7.67 -2.56 -9.20
C SER A 38 8.61 -1.93 -8.17
N ASP A 39 9.43 -0.94 -8.58
CA ASP A 39 10.31 -0.21 -7.67
C ASP A 39 9.50 0.50 -6.56
N LEU A 40 8.25 0.90 -6.85
CA LEU A 40 7.35 1.51 -5.87
C LEU A 40 7.01 0.54 -4.74
N PHE A 41 6.74 -0.74 -5.06
CA PHE A 41 6.39 -1.76 -4.08
C PHE A 41 7.61 -2.21 -3.29
N VAL A 42 8.77 -2.33 -3.93
CA VAL A 42 10.04 -2.60 -3.25
C VAL A 42 10.35 -1.47 -2.27
N MET A 43 10.21 -0.21 -2.69
CA MET A 43 10.37 0.95 -1.81
C MET A 43 9.38 0.90 -0.65
N GLY A 44 8.11 0.59 -0.91
CA GLY A 44 7.07 0.52 0.10
C GLY A 44 7.35 -0.55 1.15
N GLY A 45 7.62 -1.79 0.73
CA GLY A 45 7.94 -2.90 1.62
C GLY A 45 9.19 -2.64 2.47
N ALA A 46 10.25 -2.09 1.86
CA ALA A 46 11.45 -1.70 2.59
C ALA A 46 11.16 -0.64 3.64
N LEU A 47 10.38 0.39 3.32
CA LEU A 47 10.01 1.44 4.27
C LEU A 47 9.17 0.93 5.44
N VAL A 48 8.25 0.00 5.21
CA VAL A 48 7.47 -0.64 6.29
C VAL A 48 8.40 -1.39 7.25
N LEU A 49 9.29 -2.21 6.72
CA LEU A 49 10.23 -3.01 7.51
C LEU A 49 11.27 -2.16 8.25
N GLU A 50 11.87 -1.19 7.57
CA GLU A 50 12.84 -0.26 8.15
C GLU A 50 12.19 0.58 9.26
N SER A 51 10.95 1.04 9.05
CA SER A 51 10.20 1.76 10.09
C SER A 51 9.96 0.90 11.32
N ALA A 52 9.55 -0.36 11.15
CA ALA A 52 9.37 -1.29 12.27
C ALA A 52 10.68 -1.55 13.03
N ALA A 53 11.79 -1.78 12.31
CA ALA A 53 13.10 -1.98 12.91
C ALA A 53 13.57 -0.74 13.70
N LEU A 54 13.36 0.46 13.16
CA LEU A 54 13.69 1.71 13.82
C LEU A 54 12.82 1.98 15.05
N LEU A 55 11.51 1.69 14.99
CA LEU A 55 10.63 1.81 16.15
C LEU A 55 11.04 0.85 17.27
N HIS A 56 11.35 -0.41 16.95
CA HIS A 56 11.86 -1.37 17.93
C HIS A 56 13.22 -0.95 18.51
N TRP A 57 14.11 -0.42 17.69
CA TRP A 57 15.38 0.13 18.14
C TRP A 57 15.16 1.29 19.11
N LEU A 58 14.34 2.27 18.75
CA LEU A 58 14.03 3.42 19.60
C LEU A 58 13.43 3.01 20.95
N GLU A 59 12.48 2.07 20.94
CA GLU A 59 11.87 1.54 22.16
C GLU A 59 12.89 0.83 23.05
N ARG A 60 13.78 0.02 22.45
CA ARG A 60 14.83 -0.70 23.19
C ARG A 60 15.84 0.25 23.85
N GLU A 61 16.18 1.35 23.19
CA GLU A 61 17.06 2.38 23.75
C GLU A 61 16.36 3.28 24.79
N GLY A 62 15.07 3.04 25.06
CA GLY A 62 14.30 3.77 26.07
C GLY A 62 13.75 5.11 25.59
N TYR A 63 13.70 5.36 24.28
CA TYR A 63 13.03 6.54 23.74
C TYR A 63 11.51 6.35 23.76
N GLY A 64 10.78 7.36 24.24
CA GLY A 64 9.33 7.36 24.26
C GLY A 64 8.76 8.67 24.82
N PRO A 65 7.48 8.97 24.56
CA PRO A 65 6.57 8.26 23.64
C PRO A 65 7.06 8.34 22.17
N LEU A 66 6.75 7.31 21.38
CA LEU A 66 7.09 7.24 19.95
C LEU A 66 5.88 7.65 19.10
N GLY A 67 6.12 8.10 17.87
CA GLY A 67 5.06 8.44 16.91
C GLY A 67 5.61 8.54 15.50
N MET A 68 4.71 8.54 14.51
CA MET A 68 5.08 8.57 13.10
C MET A 68 4.33 9.65 12.34
N THR A 69 5.03 10.32 11.44
CA THR A 69 4.46 11.30 10.53
C THR A 69 5.17 11.23 9.19
N GLY A 70 4.49 11.68 8.15
CA GLY A 70 5.07 11.82 6.84
C GLY A 70 4.21 12.75 5.99
N ILE A 71 4.80 13.27 4.92
CA ILE A 71 4.10 14.17 3.99
C ILE A 71 4.02 13.49 2.64
N SER A 72 2.87 13.60 1.95
CA SER A 72 2.66 13.06 0.62
C SER A 72 2.87 11.54 0.61
N MET A 73 3.69 11.03 -0.31
CA MET A 73 4.12 9.63 -0.31
C MET A 73 4.62 9.16 1.07
N GLY A 74 5.36 9.99 1.81
CA GLY A 74 5.83 9.64 3.15
C GLY A 74 4.70 9.49 4.17
N GLY A 75 3.61 10.26 4.04
CA GLY A 75 2.43 10.13 4.89
C GLY A 75 1.68 8.82 4.63
N HIS A 76 1.58 8.44 3.36
CA HIS A 76 1.01 7.16 2.95
C HIS A 76 1.87 5.99 3.44
N MET A 77 3.19 6.09 3.35
CA MET A 77 4.09 5.05 3.86
C MET A 77 4.08 4.95 5.39
N ALA A 78 3.97 6.08 6.09
CA ALA A 78 3.77 6.08 7.54
C ALA A 78 2.48 5.33 7.93
N SER A 79 1.40 5.55 7.17
CA SER A 79 0.15 4.81 7.33
C SER A 79 0.35 3.30 7.20
N LEU A 80 1.03 2.83 6.15
CA LEU A 80 1.31 1.40 5.94
C LEU A 80 2.29 0.81 6.98
N ALA A 81 3.23 1.61 7.49
CA ALA A 81 4.15 1.14 8.53
C ALA A 81 3.42 0.91 9.87
N VAL A 82 2.50 1.81 10.23
CA VAL A 82 1.77 1.73 11.51
C VAL A 82 0.77 0.58 11.56
N THR A 83 0.21 0.15 10.43
CA THR A 83 -0.65 -1.05 10.38
C THR A 83 0.10 -2.33 10.77
N ASN A 84 1.44 -2.32 10.73
CA ASN A 84 2.30 -3.44 11.11
C ASN A 84 2.90 -3.28 12.53
N TRP A 85 2.55 -2.21 13.26
CA TRP A 85 3.08 -1.96 14.60
C TRP A 85 2.13 -2.48 15.70
N PRO A 86 2.61 -3.30 16.66
CA PRO A 86 1.72 -4.02 17.58
C PRO A 86 1.30 -3.21 18.82
N LYS A 87 1.60 -1.91 18.89
CA LYS A 87 1.31 -1.06 20.06
C LYS A 87 0.57 0.23 19.64
N PRO A 88 -0.16 0.90 20.55
CA PRO A 88 -0.72 2.22 20.27
C PRO A 88 0.40 3.19 19.86
N LEU A 89 0.19 3.94 18.77
CA LEU A 89 1.18 4.86 18.22
C LEU A 89 0.47 6.07 17.57
N PRO A 90 0.78 7.32 17.98
CA PRO A 90 0.42 8.52 17.24
C PRO A 90 0.85 8.44 15.77
N LEU A 91 -0.11 8.62 14.86
CA LEU A 91 0.14 8.66 13.42
C LEU A 91 -0.45 9.94 12.82
N ILE A 92 0.39 10.70 12.11
CA ILE A 92 0.02 11.99 11.52
C ILE A 92 0.39 12.00 10.03
N PRO A 93 -0.43 11.37 9.18
CA PRO A 93 -0.20 11.32 7.75
C PRO A 93 -0.71 12.63 7.14
N CYS A 94 0.22 13.40 6.56
CA CYS A 94 -0.05 14.73 6.01
C CYS A 94 -0.09 14.66 4.48
N LEU A 95 -1.12 15.27 3.88
CA LEU A 95 -1.32 15.33 2.45
C LEU A 95 -1.21 13.94 1.80
N SER A 96 -1.85 12.93 2.36
CA SER A 96 -1.77 11.54 1.90
C SER A 96 -3.08 10.81 2.14
N TRP A 97 -3.52 9.93 1.24
CA TRP A 97 -4.82 9.26 1.38
C TRP A 97 -4.69 7.73 1.50
N SER A 98 -5.81 7.03 1.39
CA SER A 98 -5.93 5.59 1.62
C SER A 98 -5.30 4.72 0.54
N THR A 99 -5.03 5.23 -0.67
CA THR A 99 -4.41 4.45 -1.77
C THR A 99 -3.59 5.35 -2.69
N ALA A 100 -2.57 4.77 -3.34
CA ALA A 100 -1.79 5.41 -4.40
C ALA A 100 -2.43 5.23 -5.80
N SER A 101 -3.44 4.37 -5.95
CA SER A 101 -4.10 4.06 -7.23
C SER A 101 -4.55 5.32 -7.98
N GLY A 102 -5.33 6.19 -7.32
CA GLY A 102 -5.78 7.44 -7.93
C GLY A 102 -4.64 8.41 -8.28
N VAL A 103 -3.56 8.42 -7.50
CA VAL A 103 -2.40 9.29 -7.73
C VAL A 103 -1.76 8.99 -9.09
N PHE A 104 -1.57 7.70 -9.41
CA PHE A 104 -0.90 7.28 -10.64
C PHE A 104 -1.85 7.06 -11.82
N THR A 105 -3.16 6.91 -11.60
CA THR A 105 -4.09 6.53 -12.68
C THR A 105 -5.05 7.65 -13.10
N THR A 106 -5.32 8.64 -12.25
CA THR A 106 -6.27 9.73 -12.55
C THR A 106 -5.77 11.12 -12.13
N GLY A 107 -4.86 11.23 -11.17
CA GLY A 107 -4.30 12.50 -10.68
C GLY A 107 -3.26 13.12 -11.61
N VAL A 108 -2.66 14.25 -11.21
CA VAL A 108 -1.64 14.94 -12.03
C VAL A 108 -0.41 14.08 -12.34
N LEU A 109 -0.08 13.12 -11.46
CA LEU A 109 1.03 12.18 -11.67
C LEU A 109 0.71 11.09 -12.70
N SER A 110 -0.56 10.86 -13.05
CA SER A 110 -0.89 9.96 -14.16
C SER A 110 -0.26 10.41 -15.48
N LYS A 111 -0.04 11.71 -15.66
CA LYS A 111 0.59 12.28 -16.85
C LYS A 111 2.10 12.07 -16.92
N SER A 112 2.74 11.67 -15.82
CA SER A 112 4.16 11.32 -15.79
C SER A 112 4.44 9.84 -16.04
N ILE A 113 3.39 9.01 -16.16
CA ILE A 113 3.52 7.58 -16.41
C ILE A 113 3.66 7.34 -17.92
N ASN A 114 4.62 6.50 -18.31
CA ASN A 114 4.81 6.09 -19.70
C ASN A 114 3.78 5.00 -20.08
N TRP A 115 2.52 5.42 -20.24
CA TRP A 115 1.41 4.52 -20.56
C TRP A 115 1.63 3.72 -21.83
N ARG A 116 2.29 4.31 -22.84
CA ARG A 116 2.62 3.61 -24.08
C ARG A 116 3.47 2.37 -23.84
N GLU A 117 4.45 2.45 -22.95
CA GLU A 117 5.30 1.29 -22.62
C GLU A 117 4.54 0.30 -21.74
N LEU A 118 3.77 0.77 -20.75
CA LEU A 118 2.96 -0.12 -19.91
C LEU A 118 1.89 -0.89 -20.71
N GLU A 119 1.20 -0.22 -21.64
CA GLU A 119 0.24 -0.83 -22.56
C GLU A 119 0.91 -1.90 -23.45
N LYS A 120 2.10 -1.60 -23.96
CA LYS A 120 2.88 -2.55 -24.75
C LYS A 120 3.29 -3.76 -23.91
N GLN A 121 3.78 -3.55 -22.68
CA GLN A 121 4.18 -4.62 -21.77
C GLN A 121 2.99 -5.50 -21.40
N TYR A 122 1.86 -4.89 -21.04
CA TYR A 122 0.61 -5.57 -20.75
C TYR A 122 0.18 -6.49 -21.91
N TYR A 123 0.22 -5.99 -23.14
CA TYR A 123 -0.20 -6.77 -24.32
C TYR A 123 0.80 -7.84 -24.76
N THR A 124 2.10 -7.60 -24.59
CA THR A 124 3.14 -8.51 -25.11
C THR A 124 3.51 -9.62 -24.15
N GLN A 125 3.20 -9.47 -22.86
CA GLN A 125 3.56 -10.44 -21.83
C GLN A 125 2.28 -11.07 -21.27
N THR A 126 1.98 -12.29 -21.69
CA THR A 126 0.81 -13.06 -21.25
C THR A 126 0.82 -13.36 -19.75
N VAL A 127 1.99 -13.34 -19.13
CA VAL A 127 2.17 -13.47 -17.66
C VAL A 127 1.32 -12.46 -16.90
N TYR A 128 1.19 -11.21 -17.39
CA TYR A 128 0.36 -10.22 -16.71
C TYR A 128 -1.13 -10.56 -16.79
N GLU A 129 -1.60 -11.17 -17.88
CA GLU A 129 -2.99 -11.62 -18.02
C GLU A 129 -3.30 -12.81 -17.08
N GLU A 130 -2.36 -13.73 -16.94
CA GLU A 130 -2.47 -14.91 -16.06
C GLU A 130 -2.35 -14.55 -14.57
N GLU A 131 -1.43 -13.65 -14.20
CA GLU A 131 -1.23 -13.17 -12.83
C GLU A 131 -2.41 -12.30 -12.33
N ILE A 132 -3.12 -11.60 -13.22
CA ILE A 132 -4.33 -10.83 -12.89
C ILE A 132 -5.42 -11.71 -12.31
N PHE A 133 -5.62 -12.91 -12.88
CA PHE A 133 -6.64 -13.83 -12.38
C PHE A 133 -6.35 -14.21 -10.93
N HIS A 134 -5.10 -14.50 -10.61
CA HIS A 134 -4.68 -14.88 -9.26
C HIS A 134 -4.62 -13.71 -8.27
N MET A 135 -4.22 -12.50 -8.68
CA MET A 135 -4.26 -11.33 -7.79
C MET A 135 -5.69 -10.89 -7.47
N LEU A 136 -6.61 -10.94 -8.44
CA LEU A 136 -8.03 -10.64 -8.19
C LEU A 136 -8.71 -11.72 -7.31
N GLU A 137 -8.26 -12.97 -7.39
CA GLU A 137 -8.68 -14.06 -6.50
C GLU A 137 -8.04 -13.91 -5.08
N TYR A 138 -6.83 -13.35 -5.00
CA TYR A 138 -6.09 -13.05 -3.76
C TYR A 138 -6.71 -11.93 -2.92
N CYS A 139 -7.35 -10.93 -3.53
CA CYS A 139 -8.06 -9.81 -2.87
C CYS A 139 -9.13 -10.27 -1.83
N GLY A 140 -9.48 -11.55 -1.78
CA GLY A 140 -10.39 -12.14 -0.79
C GLY A 140 -9.72 -12.78 0.44
N THR A 141 -8.38 -12.76 0.55
CA THR A 141 -7.62 -13.50 1.59
C THR A 141 -6.87 -12.57 2.55
N ASP A 142 -6.97 -12.83 3.86
CA ASP A 142 -6.36 -12.03 4.94
C ASP A 142 -4.82 -12.05 4.91
N SER A 143 -4.21 -10.93 4.48
CA SER A 143 -2.77 -10.67 4.42
C SER A 143 -2.06 -10.87 5.76
N PHE A 144 -2.73 -10.65 6.89
CA PHE A 144 -2.17 -10.85 8.22
C PHE A 144 -1.99 -12.33 8.56
N LYS A 145 -2.93 -13.17 8.13
CA LYS A 145 -2.83 -14.64 8.28
C LYS A 145 -1.67 -15.19 7.45
N MET A 146 -1.51 -14.68 6.22
CA MET A 146 -0.42 -15.07 5.33
C MET A 146 0.96 -14.64 5.84
N GLY A 147 1.10 -13.43 6.39
CA GLY A 147 2.37 -13.00 6.99
C GLY A 147 2.81 -13.90 8.16
N ARG A 148 1.86 -14.33 9.00
CA ARG A 148 2.13 -15.30 10.07
C ARG A 148 2.49 -16.67 9.52
N ASP A 149 1.84 -17.11 8.45
CA ASP A 149 2.14 -18.40 7.84
C ASP A 149 3.49 -18.37 7.12
N PHE A 150 3.89 -17.27 6.47
CA PHE A 150 5.24 -17.10 5.92
C PHE A 150 6.32 -17.24 7.00
N VAL A 151 6.17 -16.55 8.14
CA VAL A 151 7.13 -16.64 9.25
C VAL A 151 7.17 -18.05 9.86
N LYS A 152 6.01 -18.72 9.98
CA LYS A 152 5.93 -20.08 10.52
C LYS A 152 6.57 -21.14 9.62
N HIS A 153 6.60 -20.92 8.31
CA HIS A 153 7.07 -21.90 7.33
C HIS A 153 8.43 -21.51 6.72
N PHE A 154 9.12 -20.50 7.26
CA PHE A 154 10.50 -20.18 6.94
C PHE A 154 11.44 -21.33 7.39
N PRO A 155 12.40 -21.80 6.55
CA PRO A 155 12.85 -21.24 5.28
C PRO A 155 12.10 -21.76 4.03
N LYS A 156 11.22 -22.77 4.14
CA LYS A 156 10.55 -23.36 2.96
C LYS A 156 9.70 -22.37 2.16
N SER A 157 9.21 -21.31 2.81
CA SER A 157 8.46 -20.23 2.16
C SER A 157 9.27 -19.42 1.15
N VAL A 158 10.61 -19.47 1.19
CA VAL A 158 11.48 -18.80 0.21
C VAL A 158 11.91 -19.70 -0.94
N ASP A 159 11.71 -21.02 -0.86
CA ASP A 159 12.05 -21.97 -1.92
C ASP A 159 11.21 -21.73 -3.18
N ASN A 160 9.94 -21.33 -3.03
CA ASN A 160 9.07 -20.93 -4.14
C ASN A 160 9.47 -19.57 -4.76
N LEU A 161 10.25 -18.77 -4.04
CA LEU A 161 10.77 -17.49 -4.53
C LEU A 161 12.01 -17.66 -5.40
N ALA A 162 12.68 -18.83 -5.36
CA ALA A 162 13.85 -19.14 -6.17
C ALA A 162 13.54 -19.28 -7.67
N ASN A 163 12.27 -19.46 -8.04
CA ASN A 163 11.81 -19.46 -9.43
C ASN A 163 11.59 -18.03 -9.99
N PHE A 164 11.66 -17.00 -9.14
CA PHE A 164 11.77 -15.63 -9.62
C PHE A 164 13.23 -15.38 -9.98
N ASP A 165 13.52 -15.26 -11.27
CA ASP A 165 14.82 -14.77 -11.74
C ASP A 165 14.94 -13.25 -11.46
N LEU A 166 14.89 -12.90 -10.18
CA LEU A 166 15.37 -11.63 -9.66
C LEU A 166 16.88 -11.69 -9.79
N ALA A 167 17.41 -10.98 -10.79
CA ALA A 167 18.84 -10.92 -11.08
C ALA A 167 19.69 -10.92 -9.77
N PRO A 168 20.76 -11.72 -9.67
CA PRO A 168 21.42 -12.12 -8.42
C PRO A 168 22.20 -10.99 -7.70
N ARG A 169 21.85 -9.72 -7.90
CA ARG A 169 22.50 -8.55 -7.30
C ARG A 169 21.70 -7.89 -6.17
N THR A 170 20.47 -8.33 -5.89
CA THR A 170 19.60 -7.68 -4.89
C THR A 170 19.53 -8.37 -3.53
N LEU A 171 20.06 -9.59 -3.36
CA LEU A 171 20.07 -10.31 -2.08
C LEU A 171 21.41 -11.01 -1.83
N ASN A 172 22.49 -10.25 -1.67
CA ASN A 172 23.69 -10.76 -0.97
C ASN A 172 23.54 -10.44 0.52
N LEU A 173 22.75 -11.25 1.21
CA LEU A 173 22.86 -11.41 2.66
C LEU A 173 23.84 -12.54 2.90
N ASP A 174 25.13 -12.19 2.95
CA ASP A 174 26.18 -13.11 3.38
C ASP A 174 26.01 -13.32 4.90
N MET A 175 25.23 -14.33 5.27
CA MET A 175 25.07 -14.77 6.66
C MET A 175 25.95 -15.99 6.90
N GLY A 176 27.27 -15.78 6.75
CA GLY A 176 28.30 -16.71 7.19
C GLY A 176 28.53 -16.58 8.71
N GLU A 177 28.23 -17.66 9.42
CA GLU A 177 28.77 -18.02 10.74
C GLU A 177 28.83 -16.94 11.83
N SER A 178 27.78 -16.84 12.65
CA SER A 178 27.90 -16.88 14.12
C SER A 178 26.52 -16.67 14.74
N LEU A 179 25.97 -17.71 15.38
CA LEU A 179 25.21 -17.62 16.64
C LEU A 179 24.82 -19.04 17.06
N ARG A 180 25.81 -19.72 17.65
CA ARG A 180 25.62 -20.98 18.37
C ARG A 180 25.32 -20.65 19.83
N MET A 181 24.05 -20.66 20.24
CA MET A 181 23.65 -20.83 21.65
C MET A 181 22.30 -21.57 21.68
N LYS A 182 22.33 -22.89 21.87
CA LYS A 182 22.11 -23.61 23.15
C LYS A 182 20.67 -23.50 23.65
N SER A 183 19.97 -24.62 23.51
CA SER A 183 18.67 -24.90 24.11
C SER A 183 18.69 -24.71 25.63
N ALA A 184 17.70 -24.01 26.16
CA ALA A 184 17.26 -24.17 27.54
C ALA A 184 15.77 -24.54 27.52
N GLN A 185 15.51 -25.73 28.01
CA GLN A 185 14.22 -26.37 28.17
C GLN A 185 13.62 -25.92 29.50
N CYS A 186 12.33 -25.58 29.54
CA CYS A 186 11.54 -25.71 30.78
C CYS A 186 10.06 -25.94 30.47
N HIS A 187 9.60 -27.14 30.86
CA HIS A 187 8.30 -27.56 31.43
C HIS A 187 7.34 -26.43 31.89
N ASN A 188 6.01 -26.55 31.95
CA ASN A 188 5.09 -27.68 31.93
C ASN A 188 3.63 -27.15 31.79
N THR A 189 2.75 -27.97 31.20
CA THR A 189 1.34 -28.26 31.56
C THR A 189 0.29 -27.17 31.83
N GLY A 190 -0.87 -27.31 31.16
CA GLY A 190 -2.17 -26.81 31.64
C GLY A 190 -3.29 -26.84 30.59
N LYS A 191 -3.91 -28.01 30.35
CA LYS A 191 -5.30 -28.11 29.82
C LYS A 191 -6.24 -27.69 30.97
N ALA A 192 -7.38 -27.02 30.79
CA ALA A 192 -8.59 -27.46 30.09
C ALA A 192 -9.67 -26.32 30.18
N PRO A 193 -10.98 -26.54 29.93
CA PRO A 193 -11.67 -26.28 28.65
C PRO A 193 -12.93 -25.40 28.84
N LEU A 194 -13.88 -25.44 27.88
CA LEU A 194 -15.28 -24.95 27.83
C LEU A 194 -15.46 -23.76 26.87
N SER A 195 -16.53 -23.57 26.09
CA SER A 195 -17.70 -24.36 25.65
C SER A 195 -18.67 -23.36 24.99
N ALA A 196 -19.31 -23.71 23.88
CA ALA A 196 -20.59 -23.15 23.36
C ALA A 196 -20.55 -21.66 22.86
N THR A 197 -21.24 -21.21 21.82
CA THR A 197 -22.33 -21.74 20.99
C THR A 197 -22.46 -20.85 19.73
N SER A 198 -22.95 -21.45 18.66
CA SER A 198 -23.34 -20.81 17.40
C SER A 198 -24.58 -19.94 17.55
N GLU A 199 -24.58 -18.74 16.95
CA GLU A 199 -25.79 -18.17 16.32
C GLU A 199 -25.40 -17.49 15.01
N GLY A 200 -25.90 -18.04 13.92
CA GLY A 200 -25.76 -17.49 12.59
C GLY A 200 -26.81 -16.42 12.33
N LEU A 201 -26.40 -15.40 11.57
CA LEU A 201 -27.32 -14.58 10.78
C LEU A 201 -26.80 -14.57 9.34
N VAL A 202 -27.53 -15.34 8.54
CA VAL A 202 -27.46 -15.41 7.09
C VAL A 202 -27.94 -14.07 6.53
N LEU A 203 -27.13 -13.44 5.68
CA LEU A 203 -27.68 -12.58 4.63
C LEU A 203 -27.17 -13.12 3.29
N GLU A 204 -28.12 -13.67 2.54
CA GLU A 204 -27.99 -14.08 1.16
C GLU A 204 -27.72 -12.89 0.22
N ASP A 205 -27.26 -13.25 -0.97
CA ASP A 205 -27.41 -12.54 -2.24
C ASP A 205 -26.28 -11.57 -2.63
N VAL A 206 -25.30 -12.09 -3.40
CA VAL A 206 -25.06 -11.71 -4.81
C VAL A 206 -24.32 -12.86 -5.49
N SER A 207 -25.05 -13.78 -6.10
CA SER A 207 -24.50 -14.75 -7.07
C SER A 207 -25.22 -14.57 -8.39
N LYS A 208 -24.63 -13.82 -9.33
CA LYS A 208 -25.00 -13.83 -10.77
C LYS A 208 -24.00 -13.04 -11.62
N ILE A 209 -22.84 -13.64 -11.90
CA ILE A 209 -22.16 -13.46 -13.20
C ILE A 209 -21.75 -14.86 -13.66
N GLN A 210 -22.60 -15.45 -14.50
CA GLN A 210 -22.31 -16.69 -15.19
C GLN A 210 -21.24 -16.46 -16.26
N SER A 211 -20.24 -17.34 -16.21
CA SER A 211 -19.21 -17.61 -17.20
C SER A 211 -19.77 -17.69 -18.62
N LEU A 212 -19.30 -16.81 -19.51
CA LEU A 212 -19.51 -16.94 -20.95
C LEU A 212 -18.28 -17.59 -21.59
N SER A 213 -18.31 -18.92 -21.73
CA SER A 213 -17.46 -19.67 -22.65
C SER A 213 -18.10 -19.69 -24.05
N PRO A 214 -17.37 -19.46 -25.15
CA PRO A 214 -17.96 -19.44 -26.48
C PRO A 214 -18.10 -20.87 -27.05
N THR A 215 -19.33 -21.40 -27.08
CA THR A 215 -19.65 -22.61 -27.86
C THR A 215 -20.01 -22.23 -29.30
N LEU A 216 -19.16 -22.66 -30.23
CA LEU A 216 -19.40 -22.68 -31.67
C LEU A 216 -20.70 -23.45 -31.97
N SER A 217 -21.69 -22.80 -32.60
CA SER A 217 -22.81 -23.51 -33.21
C SER A 217 -23.15 -22.94 -34.59
N THR A 218 -23.12 -23.83 -35.56
CA THR A 218 -23.42 -23.63 -36.99
C THR A 218 -24.91 -23.37 -37.21
N LYS A 219 -25.26 -22.24 -37.81
CA LYS A 219 -26.50 -22.09 -38.59
C LYS A 219 -26.24 -21.36 -39.90
N LYS A 220 -26.55 -22.05 -41.01
CA LYS A 220 -26.70 -21.46 -42.35
C LYS A 220 -27.97 -20.63 -42.37
N SER A 221 -27.87 -19.38 -42.81
CA SER A 221 -28.98 -18.64 -43.42
C SER A 221 -28.42 -17.75 -44.51
N SER A 222 -28.84 -18.05 -45.73
CA SER A 222 -28.71 -17.22 -46.92
C SER A 222 -29.56 -15.96 -46.75
N ASP A 223 -28.94 -14.79 -46.81
CA ASP A 223 -29.55 -13.65 -47.50
C ASP A 223 -28.47 -12.62 -47.86
N GLY A 224 -28.48 -12.20 -49.11
CA GLY A 224 -27.56 -11.20 -49.63
C GLY A 224 -28.08 -9.80 -49.36
N SER A 225 -27.27 -8.95 -48.73
CA SER A 225 -27.19 -7.53 -49.05
C SER A 225 -26.05 -6.85 -48.29
N SER A 226 -25.29 -6.04 -49.04
CA SER A 226 -24.31 -5.03 -48.61
C SER A 226 -23.31 -5.43 -47.53
N VAL A 227 -22.13 -5.89 -47.96
CA VAL A 227 -20.89 -5.75 -47.19
C VAL A 227 -20.62 -4.25 -47.03
N SER A 228 -21.07 -3.67 -45.93
CA SER A 228 -20.45 -2.45 -45.43
C SER A 228 -19.01 -2.81 -45.10
N ARG A 229 -18.07 -2.31 -45.90
CA ARG A 229 -16.65 -2.32 -45.56
C ARG A 229 -16.52 -1.60 -44.22
N SER A 230 -16.43 -2.35 -43.12
CA SER A 230 -16.00 -1.82 -41.85
C SER A 230 -14.60 -1.24 -42.07
N ASP A 231 -14.49 0.06 -41.86
CA ASP A 231 -13.26 0.81 -42.04
C ASP A 231 -12.19 0.21 -41.09
N PRO A 232 -11.07 -0.34 -41.61
CA PRO A 232 -10.04 -0.97 -40.77
C PRO A 232 -9.49 -0.02 -39.70
N GLN A 233 -9.51 1.29 -39.96
CA GLN A 233 -9.11 2.31 -38.99
C GLN A 233 -10.04 2.39 -37.78
N PHE A 234 -11.35 2.24 -37.97
CA PHE A 234 -12.33 2.29 -36.88
C PHE A 234 -12.22 1.06 -35.95
N SER A 235 -11.83 -0.09 -36.50
CA SER A 235 -11.56 -1.31 -35.73
C SER A 235 -10.30 -1.19 -34.87
N GLU A 236 -9.21 -0.63 -35.42
CA GLU A 236 -7.94 -0.46 -34.69
C GLU A 236 -8.00 0.60 -33.61
N GLU A 237 -8.71 1.71 -33.84
CA GLU A 237 -8.89 2.76 -32.83
C GLU A 237 -9.73 2.27 -31.64
N LYS A 238 -10.80 1.51 -31.93
CA LYS A 238 -11.60 0.84 -30.89
C LYS A 238 -10.78 -0.18 -30.11
N ARG A 239 -9.96 -0.99 -30.80
CA ARG A 239 -9.08 -1.98 -30.15
C ARG A 239 -8.06 -1.29 -29.24
N ARG A 240 -7.45 -0.20 -29.70
CA ARG A 240 -6.51 0.60 -28.91
C ARG A 240 -7.18 1.21 -27.67
N SER A 241 -8.39 1.74 -27.82
CA SER A 241 -9.15 2.29 -26.70
C SER A 241 -9.47 1.24 -25.63
N ILE A 242 -9.81 0.01 -26.05
CA ILE A 242 -10.04 -1.11 -25.13
C ILE A 242 -8.76 -1.47 -24.38
N LEU A 243 -7.64 -1.65 -25.10
CA LEU A 243 -6.34 -2.00 -24.48
C LEU A 243 -5.87 -0.95 -23.47
N GLN A 244 -6.03 0.33 -23.80
CA GLN A 244 -5.72 1.44 -22.89
C GLN A 244 -6.54 1.37 -21.61
N LYS A 245 -7.83 1.04 -21.74
CA LYS A 245 -8.73 0.89 -20.61
C LYS A 245 -8.33 -0.31 -19.76
N GLU A 246 -8.00 -1.44 -20.36
CA GLU A 246 -7.57 -2.65 -19.67
C GLU A 246 -6.25 -2.43 -18.90
N SER A 247 -5.22 -1.87 -19.55
CA SER A 247 -3.95 -1.58 -18.88
C SER A 247 -4.09 -0.58 -17.74
N LEU A 248 -4.99 0.41 -17.88
CA LEU A 248 -5.30 1.36 -16.81
C LEU A 248 -5.98 0.67 -15.64
N MET A 249 -6.95 -0.21 -15.90
CA MET A 249 -7.64 -0.99 -14.87
C MET A 249 -6.68 -1.97 -14.18
N PHE A 250 -5.76 -2.57 -14.92
CA PHE A 250 -4.70 -3.40 -14.37
C PHE A 250 -3.82 -2.61 -13.39
N MET A 251 -3.30 -1.47 -13.83
CA MET A 251 -2.48 -0.60 -12.98
C MET A 251 -3.24 -0.15 -11.72
N LYS A 252 -4.54 0.15 -11.84
CA LYS A 252 -5.40 0.45 -10.69
C LYS A 252 -5.49 -0.74 -9.73
N GLY A 253 -5.78 -1.94 -10.24
CA GLY A 253 -5.88 -3.15 -9.44
C GLY A 253 -4.59 -3.45 -8.68
N VAL A 254 -3.45 -3.45 -9.37
CA VAL A 254 -2.14 -3.68 -8.75
C VAL A 254 -1.83 -2.62 -7.69
N MET A 255 -2.10 -1.34 -7.98
CA MET A 255 -1.89 -0.26 -7.02
C MET A 255 -2.81 -0.39 -5.80
N ASP A 256 -4.10 -0.65 -5.99
CA ASP A 256 -5.03 -0.81 -4.87
C ASP A 256 -4.66 -2.04 -4.03
N GLU A 257 -4.29 -3.15 -4.66
CA GLU A 257 -3.87 -4.35 -3.92
C GLU A 257 -2.68 -4.08 -3.01
N CYS A 258 -1.63 -3.45 -3.55
CA CYS A 258 -0.39 -3.23 -2.81
C CYS A 258 -0.39 -1.98 -1.92
N THR A 259 -1.29 -1.02 -2.12
CA THR A 259 -1.21 0.29 -1.45
C THR A 259 -2.49 0.70 -0.73
N HIS A 260 -3.63 0.07 -0.99
CA HIS A 260 -4.86 0.45 -0.31
C HIS A 260 -4.80 0.05 1.16
N VAL A 261 -4.78 1.02 2.07
CA VAL A 261 -4.57 0.79 3.52
C VAL A 261 -5.63 -0.11 4.16
N ALA A 262 -6.79 -0.28 3.54
CA ALA A 262 -7.82 -1.23 3.98
C ALA A 262 -7.46 -2.71 3.77
N ASN A 263 -6.45 -3.01 2.96
CA ASN A 263 -5.93 -4.37 2.78
C ASN A 263 -4.96 -4.77 3.91
N PHE A 264 -4.71 -3.86 4.85
CA PHE A 264 -3.80 -4.02 5.98
C PHE A 264 -4.56 -3.95 7.30
N SER A 265 -3.94 -4.46 8.36
CA SER A 265 -4.53 -4.46 9.70
C SER A 265 -4.82 -3.04 10.19
N VAL A 266 -5.90 -2.89 10.95
CA VAL A 266 -6.23 -1.61 11.59
C VAL A 266 -5.19 -1.33 12.69
N PRO A 267 -4.62 -0.12 12.78
CA PRO A 267 -3.75 0.26 13.89
C PRO A 267 -4.40 0.03 15.25
N VAL A 268 -3.60 -0.29 16.27
CA VAL A 268 -4.10 -0.67 17.60
C VAL A 268 -5.05 0.35 18.22
N ASP A 269 -4.80 1.64 18.01
CA ASP A 269 -5.68 2.71 18.47
C ASP A 269 -5.84 3.82 17.42
N PRO A 270 -6.88 3.72 16.58
CA PRO A 270 -7.16 4.74 15.57
C PRO A 270 -7.46 6.14 16.13
N SER A 271 -7.82 6.28 17.41
CA SER A 271 -8.12 7.59 18.01
C SER A 271 -6.88 8.51 18.15
N LEU A 272 -5.69 7.91 18.05
CA LEU A 272 -4.40 8.61 18.02
C LEU A 272 -4.03 9.13 16.62
N ILE A 273 -4.83 8.82 15.60
CA ILE A 273 -4.53 9.16 14.21
C ILE A 273 -5.18 10.50 13.86
N ILE A 274 -4.36 11.44 13.39
CA ILE A 274 -4.81 12.75 12.88
C ILE A 274 -4.32 12.91 11.46
N VAL A 275 -5.22 12.67 10.50
CA VAL A 275 -4.97 12.83 9.07
C VAL A 275 -5.08 14.30 8.70
N VAL A 276 -4.09 14.86 7.99
CA VAL A 276 -4.14 16.25 7.54
C VAL A 276 -4.25 16.31 6.02
N GLN A 277 -5.28 16.99 5.49
CA GLN A 277 -5.57 17.06 4.06
C GLN A 277 -5.67 18.47 3.52
N ALA A 278 -5.22 18.66 2.29
CA ALA A 278 -5.53 19.86 1.52
C ALA A 278 -6.92 19.72 0.86
N LYS A 279 -7.75 20.77 0.94
CA LYS A 279 -9.08 20.78 0.31
C LYS A 279 -8.96 20.70 -1.21
N GLU A 280 -8.06 21.50 -1.80
CA GLU A 280 -7.87 21.63 -3.25
C GLU A 280 -6.68 20.79 -3.74
N ASP A 281 -6.59 19.54 -3.28
CA ASP A 281 -5.50 18.63 -3.63
C ASP A 281 -5.69 18.01 -5.03
N ALA A 282 -4.84 18.40 -5.98
CA ALA A 282 -4.83 17.83 -7.34
C ALA A 282 -3.90 16.60 -7.48
N TYR A 283 -3.05 16.33 -6.50
CA TYR A 283 -2.13 15.19 -6.50
C TYR A 283 -2.79 13.92 -6.02
N ILE A 284 -3.73 14.04 -5.08
CA ILE A 284 -4.39 12.90 -4.45
C ILE A 284 -5.90 12.97 -4.68
N PRO A 285 -6.39 12.42 -5.79
CA PRO A 285 -7.81 12.29 -6.04
C PRO A 285 -8.47 11.44 -4.95
N ARG A 286 -9.62 11.91 -4.43
CA ARG A 286 -10.38 11.23 -3.39
C ARG A 286 -11.73 10.68 -3.86
N THR A 287 -12.16 11.03 -5.06
CA THR A 287 -13.45 10.59 -5.62
C THR A 287 -13.47 9.08 -5.82
N GLY A 288 -14.49 8.41 -5.29
CA GLY A 288 -14.66 6.96 -5.43
C GLY A 288 -13.70 6.12 -4.59
N VAL A 289 -12.96 6.73 -3.67
CA VAL A 289 -12.06 6.03 -2.74
C VAL A 289 -12.65 6.07 -1.34
N ARG A 290 -12.58 4.94 -0.63
CA ARG A 290 -13.07 4.81 0.74
C ARG A 290 -12.37 5.80 1.68
N SER A 291 -13.15 6.44 2.56
CA SER A 291 -12.60 7.42 3.49
C SER A 291 -11.74 6.76 4.57
N LEU A 292 -10.70 7.46 5.05
CA LEU A 292 -9.87 6.94 6.14
C LEU A 292 -10.64 6.76 7.45
N GLN A 293 -11.73 7.51 7.68
CA GLN A 293 -12.61 7.33 8.83
C GLN A 293 -13.42 6.02 8.78
N GLU A 294 -13.80 5.56 7.59
CA GLU A 294 -14.45 4.26 7.44
C GLU A 294 -13.47 3.09 7.60
N ILE A 295 -12.22 3.28 7.20
CA ILE A 295 -11.18 2.24 7.31
C ILE A 295 -10.65 2.17 8.76
N TRP A 296 -10.45 3.33 9.39
CA TRP A 296 -9.95 3.48 10.75
C TRP A 296 -10.94 4.31 11.59
N PRO A 297 -12.00 3.67 12.12
CA PRO A 297 -13.01 4.34 12.92
C PRO A 297 -12.40 5.04 14.14
N GLY A 298 -12.70 6.33 14.29
CA GLY A 298 -12.19 7.17 15.39
C GLY A 298 -10.98 8.04 15.02
N CYS A 299 -10.39 7.89 13.83
CA CYS A 299 -9.38 8.84 13.37
C CYS A 299 -9.99 10.22 13.06
N GLU A 300 -9.20 11.27 13.27
CA GLU A 300 -9.57 12.64 12.93
C GLU A 300 -9.06 12.99 11.52
N ILE A 301 -9.86 13.72 10.74
CA ILE A 301 -9.41 14.32 9.48
C ILE A 301 -9.47 15.85 9.61
N ARG A 302 -8.32 16.50 9.48
CA ARG A 302 -8.17 17.97 9.46
C ARG A 302 -7.99 18.46 8.04
N TYR A 303 -8.90 19.33 7.60
CA TYR A 303 -8.80 19.96 6.30
C TYR A 303 -8.11 21.32 6.39
N LEU A 304 -7.24 21.58 5.42
CA LEU A 304 -6.50 22.82 5.25
C LEU A 304 -6.93 23.50 3.95
N GLU A 305 -7.01 24.83 3.97
CA GLU A 305 -7.20 25.61 2.74
C GLU A 305 -5.97 25.55 1.83
N GLY A 306 -6.22 25.53 0.52
CA GLY A 306 -5.22 25.44 -0.54
C GLY A 306 -4.99 24.02 -1.06
N GLY A 307 -4.04 23.90 -1.99
CA GLY A 307 -3.64 22.65 -2.62
C GLY A 307 -2.37 22.02 -2.01
N HIS A 308 -2.01 20.85 -2.51
CA HIS A 308 -0.92 20.01 -2.00
C HIS A 308 0.40 20.77 -1.79
N ILE A 309 0.87 21.46 -2.84
CA ILE A 309 2.15 22.18 -2.83
C ILE A 309 2.09 23.41 -1.93
N SER A 310 1.01 24.21 -2.02
CA SER A 310 0.83 25.38 -1.15
C SER A 310 0.74 25.00 0.32
N ALA A 311 0.08 23.89 0.65
CA ALA A 311 0.01 23.37 2.00
C ALA A 311 1.41 22.95 2.50
N TYR A 312 2.17 22.23 1.68
CA TYR A 312 3.54 21.82 2.01
C TYR A 312 4.47 23.02 2.30
N LEU A 313 4.40 24.07 1.48
CA LEU A 313 5.28 25.24 1.60
C LEU A 313 4.86 26.16 2.75
N PHE A 314 3.57 26.40 2.94
CA PHE A 314 3.09 27.50 3.78
C PHE A 314 2.31 27.07 5.03
N LYS A 315 1.94 25.79 5.16
CA LYS A 315 1.10 25.28 6.27
C LYS A 315 1.82 24.32 7.20
N GLN A 316 3.16 24.31 7.19
CA GLN A 316 3.98 23.44 8.06
C GLN A 316 3.70 23.60 9.56
N GLY A 317 3.24 24.78 10.01
CA GLY A 317 2.82 24.98 11.40
C GLY A 317 1.61 24.10 11.78
N LEU A 318 0.66 23.93 10.86
CA LEU A 318 -0.55 23.13 11.10
C LEU A 318 -0.23 21.63 11.13
N PHE A 319 0.73 21.17 10.33
CA PHE A 319 1.24 19.80 10.43
C PHE A 319 1.88 19.54 11.79
N ARG A 320 2.71 20.46 12.29
CA ARG A 320 3.31 20.33 13.64
C ARG A 320 2.26 20.33 14.74
N GLN A 321 1.25 21.19 14.64
CA GLN A 321 0.15 21.20 15.61
C GLN A 321 -0.58 19.85 15.65
N ALA A 322 -0.84 19.23 14.50
CA ALA A 322 -1.44 17.90 14.45
C ALA A 322 -0.55 16.83 15.12
N ILE A 323 0.78 16.93 14.97
CA ILE A 323 1.73 16.06 15.68
C ILE A 323 1.60 16.26 17.20
N TYR A 324 1.65 17.51 17.68
CA TYR A 324 1.58 17.80 19.11
C TYR A 324 0.27 17.31 19.73
N ASP A 325 -0.86 17.53 19.06
CA ASP A 325 -2.17 17.10 19.53
C ASP A 325 -2.30 15.57 19.59
N ALA A 326 -1.72 14.85 18.62
CA ALA A 326 -1.75 13.39 18.61
C ALA A 326 -0.91 12.79 19.75
N PHE A 327 0.24 13.39 20.07
CA PHE A 327 1.06 12.99 21.21
C PHE A 327 0.38 13.33 22.54
N ASP A 328 -0.28 14.48 22.65
CA ASP A 328 -1.06 14.83 23.84
C ASP A 328 -2.22 13.84 24.09
N ARG A 329 -2.91 13.37 23.03
CA ARG A 329 -3.89 12.28 23.14
C ARG A 329 -3.28 10.99 23.68
N PHE A 330 -2.10 10.63 23.18
CA PHE A 330 -1.40 9.44 23.63
C PHE A 330 -1.04 9.54 25.11
N LEU A 331 -0.45 10.66 25.53
CA LEU A 331 -0.07 10.88 26.92
C LEU A 331 -1.29 10.83 27.86
N ARG A 332 -2.39 11.48 27.49
CA ARG A 332 -3.63 11.45 28.29
C ARG A 332 -4.23 10.05 28.45
N LYS A 333 -4.01 9.15 27.48
CA LYS A 333 -4.63 7.82 27.46
C LYS A 333 -3.72 6.72 28.00
N TYR A 334 -2.40 6.86 27.83
CA TYR A 334 -1.43 5.78 28.04
C TYR A 334 -0.28 6.12 28.99
N ALA A 335 -0.11 7.38 29.43
CA ALA A 335 1.00 7.77 30.31
C ALA A 335 0.63 7.81 31.81
N CYS A 336 -0.36 7.01 32.23
CA CYS A 336 -0.71 6.82 33.65
C CYS A 336 0.22 5.83 34.35
#